data_AF-A0A6H0IYE7-F1
#
_entry.id   AF-A0A6H0IYE7-F1
#
_cell.length_a   1.000
_cell.length_b   1.000
_cell.length_c   1.000
_cell.angle_alpha   90.00
_cell.angle_beta   90.00
_cell.angle_gamma   90.00
#
_symmetry.space_group_name_H-M   'P 1'
#
loop_
_entity.id
_entity.type
_entity.pdbx_description
1 polymer ?
#
loop_
_entity_poly.entity_id
_entity_poly.type
_entity_poly.pdbx_seq_one_letter_code
_entity_poly.pdbx_strand_id
1 'polypeptide(L)'
;MDHTISAQEIKRRGISAVDEALQHGPVHVIRRNRPSYVILSEEEYQRLRTHQEDSRTLWNQLLNGPLAGTSEGRPARELADELRTERDHWDITR
;
A
#
# COMPACT_ATOMS: atom_id res chain seq x y z
N MET A 1 -7.38 -15.43 -7.32
CA MET A 1 -7.37 -15.86 -8.74
C MET A 1 -6.72 -14.73 -9.49
N ASP A 2 -5.57 -14.92 -10.13
CA ASP A 2 -4.89 -13.83 -10.82
C ASP A 2 -5.59 -13.54 -12.14
N HIS A 3 -6.14 -12.34 -12.27
CA HIS A 3 -6.80 -11.88 -13.49
C HIS A 3 -5.71 -11.51 -14.49
N THR A 4 -5.53 -12.33 -15.53
CA THR A 4 -4.53 -12.11 -16.57
C THR A 4 -5.18 -11.92 -17.94
N ILE A 5 -4.77 -10.89 -18.67
CA ILE A 5 -5.16 -10.65 -20.05
C ILE A 5 -3.94 -10.69 -20.97
N SER A 6 -4.04 -11.35 -22.11
CA SER A 6 -2.95 -11.33 -23.08
C SER A 6 -2.93 -10.01 -23.86
N ALA A 7 -1.74 -9.54 -24.21
CA ALA A 7 -1.60 -8.37 -25.10
C ALA A 7 -2.26 -8.59 -26.48
N GLN A 8 -2.47 -9.85 -26.88
CA GLN A 8 -3.15 -10.21 -28.12
C GLN A 8 -4.67 -10.03 -28.00
N GLU A 9 -5.26 -10.35 -26.85
CA GLU A 9 -6.68 -10.11 -26.59
C GLU A 9 -7.01 -8.62 -26.53
N ILE A 10 -6.17 -7.82 -25.87
CA ILE A 10 -6.30 -6.35 -25.87
C ILE A 10 -6.28 -5.83 -27.31
N LYS A 11 -5.38 -6.33 -28.16
CA LYS A 11 -5.33 -5.94 -29.58
C LYS A 11 -6.56 -6.36 -30.36
N ARG A 12 -7.17 -7.51 -30.05
CA ARG A 12 -8.31 -8.06 -30.80
C ARG A 12 -9.64 -7.43 -30.40
N ARG A 13 -9.82 -7.15 -29.11
CA ARG A 13 -11.09 -6.67 -28.52
C ARG A 13 -11.05 -5.19 -28.11
N GLY A 14 -9.87 -4.58 -28.09
CA GLY A 14 -9.70 -3.19 -27.68
C GLY A 14 -9.86 -2.98 -26.17
N ILE A 15 -10.33 -1.79 -25.80
CA ILE A 15 -10.51 -1.36 -24.41
C ILE A 15 -11.59 -2.18 -23.69
N SER A 16 -12.61 -2.67 -24.40
CA SER A 16 -13.73 -3.40 -23.79
C SER A 16 -13.29 -4.68 -23.07
N ALA A 17 -12.26 -5.37 -23.57
CA ALA A 17 -11.70 -6.53 -22.86
C ALA A 17 -10.95 -6.14 -21.59
N VAL A 18 -10.41 -4.92 -21.54
CA VAL A 18 -9.80 -4.36 -20.33
C VAL A 18 -10.91 -4.02 -19.32
N ASP A 19 -11.99 -3.39 -19.77
CA ASP A 19 -13.12 -3.02 -18.90
C ASP A 19 -13.78 -4.25 -18.26
N GLU A 20 -14.04 -5.30 -19.04
CA GLU A 20 -14.57 -6.58 -18.52
C GLU A 20 -13.59 -7.24 -17.52
N ALA A 21 -12.29 -7.20 -17.82
CA ALA A 21 -11.30 -7.81 -16.94
C ALA A 21 -11.17 -7.03 -15.62
N LEU A 22 -11.26 -5.69 -15.67
CA LEU A 22 -11.18 -4.80 -14.50
C LEU A 22 -12.38 -4.89 -13.55
N GLN A 23 -13.55 -5.35 -14.01
CA GLN A 23 -14.72 -5.55 -13.13
C GLN A 23 -14.45 -6.48 -11.94
N HIS A 24 -13.46 -7.36 -12.10
CA HIS A 24 -13.10 -8.34 -11.09
C HIS A 24 -11.83 -7.97 -10.32
N GLY A 25 -11.30 -6.76 -10.55
CA GLY A 25 -10.10 -6.23 -9.89
C GLY A 25 -8.89 -6.07 -10.81
N PRO A 26 -7.69 -5.88 -10.22
CA PRO A 26 -6.45 -5.62 -10.94
C PRO A 26 -6.08 -6.71 -11.95
N VAL A 27 -5.66 -6.30 -13.16
CA VAL A 27 -5.40 -7.23 -14.26
C VAL A 27 -3.94 -7.20 -14.69
N HIS A 28 -3.32 -8.36 -14.78
CA HIS A 28 -1.97 -8.55 -15.29
C HIS A 28 -1.97 -8.73 -16.81
N VAL A 29 -1.20 -7.91 -17.52
CA VAL A 29 -1.02 -8.04 -18.96
C VAL A 29 0.16 -8.96 -19.26
N ILE A 30 -0.12 -10.07 -19.95
CA ILE A 30 0.89 -11.01 -20.40
C ILE A 30 1.33 -10.68 -21.83
N ARG A 31 2.63 -10.45 -22.03
CA ARG A 31 3.25 -10.26 -23.34
C ARG A 31 4.42 -11.24 -23.48
N ARG A 32 4.46 -12.01 -24.58
CA ARG A 32 5.51 -13.03 -24.83
C ARG A 32 5.68 -14.01 -23.66
N ASN A 33 4.56 -14.51 -23.12
CA ASN A 33 4.53 -15.43 -21.99
C ASN A 33 5.17 -14.91 -20.69
N ARG A 34 5.19 -13.58 -20.49
CA ARG A 34 5.67 -12.94 -19.25
C ARG A 34 4.74 -11.80 -18.81
N PRO A 35 4.49 -11.64 -17.50
CA PRO A 35 3.82 -10.45 -16.97
C PRO A 35 4.63 -9.21 -17.33
N SER A 36 4.00 -8.24 -17.98
CA SER A 36 4.68 -7.02 -18.44
C SER A 36 4.08 -5.75 -17.85
N TYR A 37 2.77 -5.72 -17.63
CA TYR A 37 2.05 -4.55 -17.11
C TYR A 37 0.96 -5.00 -16.15
N VAL A 38 0.53 -4.09 -15.28
CA VAL A 38 -0.68 -4.25 -14.45
C VAL A 38 -1.60 -3.07 -14.76
N ILE A 39 -2.87 -3.37 -14.99
CA ILE A 39 -3.91 -2.37 -15.19
C ILE A 39 -4.75 -2.32 -13.91
N LEU A 40 -4.98 -1.12 -13.43
CA LEU A 40 -5.75 -0.81 -12.23
C LEU A 40 -6.87 0.14 -12.62
N SER A 41 -7.97 0.13 -11.87
CA SER A 41 -8.90 1.25 -11.92
C SER A 41 -8.24 2.52 -11.41
N GLU A 42 -8.75 3.69 -11.84
CA GLU A 42 -8.23 4.97 -11.37
C GLU A 42 -8.32 5.11 -9.85
N GLU A 43 -9.41 4.63 -9.25
CA GLU A 43 -9.61 4.67 -7.79
C GLU A 43 -8.55 3.85 -7.05
N GLU A 44 -8.25 2.64 -7.52
CA GLU A 44 -7.21 1.80 -6.93
C GLU A 44 -5.82 2.40 -7.11
N TYR A 45 -5.55 2.99 -8.28
CA TYR A 45 -4.31 3.71 -8.53
C TYR A 45 -4.14 4.90 -7.57
N GLN A 46 -5.18 5.72 -7.40
CA GLN A 46 -5.15 6.84 -6.46
C GLN A 46 -4.95 6.36 -5.03
N ARG A 47 -5.64 5.31 -4.58
CA ARG A 47 -5.43 4.73 -3.23
C ARG A 47 -3.98 4.30 -3.01
N LEU A 48 -3.38 3.61 -3.98
CA LEU A 48 -1.97 3.19 -3.92
C LEU A 48 -1.02 4.39 -3.90
N ARG A 49 -1.30 5.41 -4.71
CA ARG A 49 -0.49 6.63 -4.80
C ARG A 49 -0.54 7.42 -3.50
N THR A 50 -1.73 7.65 -2.95
CA THR A 50 -1.92 8.35 -1.68
C THR A 50 -1.22 7.62 -0.53
N HIS A 51 -1.34 6.29 -0.43
CA HIS A 51 -0.64 5.52 0.60
C HIS A 51 0.89 5.66 0.55
N GLN A 52 1.47 5.74 -0.66
CA GLN A 52 2.90 5.96 -0.82
C GLN A 52 3.32 7.38 -0.47
N GLU A 53 2.50 8.38 -0.81
CA GLU A 53 2.74 9.79 -0.48
C GLU A 53 2.65 10.04 1.01
N ASP A 54 1.65 9.46 1.69
CA ASP A 54 1.49 9.54 3.14
C ASP A 54 2.68 8.91 3.85
N SER A 55 3.10 7.71 3.42
CA SER A 55 4.25 7.02 4.01
C SER A 55 5.53 7.85 3.85
N ARG A 56 5.79 8.40 2.66
CA ARG A 56 6.97 9.25 2.41
C ARG A 56 6.91 10.55 3.21
N THR A 57 5.76 11.16 3.33
CA THR A 57 5.56 12.41 4.09
C THR A 57 5.81 12.16 5.57
N LEU A 58 5.28 11.07 6.13
CA LEU A 58 5.54 10.64 7.50
C LEU A 58 7.03 10.36 7.74
N TRP A 59 7.69 9.62 6.84
CA TRP A 59 9.12 9.35 6.95
C TRP A 59 9.96 10.64 6.86
N ASN A 60 9.62 11.56 5.97
CA ASN A 60 10.30 12.85 5.85
C ASN A 60 10.07 13.72 7.10
N GLN A 61 8.87 13.73 7.68
CA GLN A 61 8.62 14.44 8.94
C GLN A 61 9.39 13.82 10.12
N LEU A 62 9.52 12.49 10.15
CA LEU A 62 10.25 11.80 11.21
C LEU A 62 11.76 12.01 11.11
N LEU A 63 12.30 12.03 9.88
CA LEU A 63 13.73 12.16 9.60
C LEU A 63 14.21 13.61 9.46
N ASN A 64 13.33 14.56 9.14
CA ASN A 64 13.69 15.96 8.89
C ASN A 64 12.81 16.98 9.63
N GLY A 65 11.75 16.55 10.32
CA GLY A 65 10.90 17.42 11.13
C GLY A 65 11.52 17.71 12.51
N PRO A 66 10.82 18.46 13.38
CA PRO A 66 11.37 18.86 14.69
C PRO A 66 11.70 17.70 15.65
N LEU A 67 11.26 16.48 15.34
CA LEU A 67 11.60 15.24 16.04
C LEU A 67 12.90 14.58 15.52
N ALA A 68 13.44 15.06 14.39
CA ALA A 68 14.67 14.57 13.79
C ALA A 68 15.87 15.06 14.59
N GLY A 69 16.30 14.24 15.55
CA GLY A 69 17.52 14.49 16.32
C GLY A 69 17.37 15.39 17.54
N THR A 70 16.14 15.68 17.99
CA THR A 70 15.96 16.24 19.32
C THR A 70 16.24 15.15 20.36
N SER A 71 17.22 15.40 21.24
CA SER A 71 17.47 14.61 22.46
C SER A 71 16.31 14.67 23.47
N GLU A 72 15.22 15.37 23.12
CA GLU A 72 13.93 15.42 23.81
C GLU A 72 12.93 14.36 23.30
N GLY A 73 13.34 13.44 22.42
CA GLY A 73 12.55 12.25 22.15
C GLY A 73 12.41 11.39 23.42
N ARG A 74 11.19 10.92 23.73
CA ARG A 74 10.99 10.03 24.89
C ARG A 74 11.92 8.81 24.77
N PRO A 75 12.68 8.47 25.81
CA PRO A 75 13.57 7.31 25.78
C PRO A 75 12.76 6.04 25.57
N ALA A 76 13.26 5.14 24.72
CA ALA A 76 12.57 3.90 24.35
C ALA A 76 12.10 3.05 25.54
N ARG A 77 12.80 3.13 26.69
CA ARG A 77 12.41 2.45 27.93
C ARG A 77 11.08 2.96 28.51
N GLU A 78 10.85 4.27 28.45
CA GLU A 78 9.67 4.89 29.04
C GLU A 78 8.42 4.55 28.22
N LEU A 79 8.57 4.54 26.89
CA LEU A 79 7.54 4.03 25.98
C LEU A 79 7.26 2.53 26.20
N ALA A 80 8.30 1.73 26.45
CA ALA A 80 8.13 0.30 26.71
C ALA A 80 7.41 0.02 28.04
N ASP A 81 7.69 0.81 29.07
CA ASP A 81 7.04 0.70 30.38
C ASP A 81 5.57 1.17 30.32
N GLU A 82 5.29 2.25 29.58
CA GLU A 82 3.93 2.75 29.32
C GLU A 82 3.09 1.71 28.55
N LEU A 83 3.62 1.19 27.43
CA LEU A 83 2.97 0.15 26.63
C LEU A 83 2.74 -1.15 27.40
N ARG A 84 3.67 -1.50 28.31
CA ARG A 84 3.51 -2.67 29.19
C ARG A 84 2.37 -2.44 30.18
N THR A 85 2.30 -1.26 30.79
CA THR A 85 1.22 -0.89 31.72
C THR A 85 -0.14 -0.90 31.04
N GLU A 86 -0.25 -0.38 29.82
CA GLU A 86 -1.48 -0.46 29.01
C GLU A 86 -1.88 -1.90 28.69
N ARG A 87 -0.93 -2.75 28.27
CA ARG A 87 -1.19 -4.16 27.96
C ARG A 87 -1.61 -4.96 29.19
N ASP A 88 -0.94 -4.73 30.32
CA ASP A 88 -1.28 -5.37 31.59
C ASP A 88 -2.70 -4.94 32.04
N HIS A 89 -3.08 -3.68 31.78
CA HIS A 89 -4.43 -3.20 32.03
C HIS A 89 -5.48 -3.89 31.13
N TRP A 90 -5.14 -4.21 29.87
CA TRP A 90 -6.06 -4.92 28.96
C TRP A 90 -6.26 -6.39 29.34
N ASP A 91 -5.25 -7.01 29.96
CA ASP A 91 -5.34 -8.39 30.44
C ASP A 91 -6.15 -8.53 31.74
N ILE A 92 -6.33 -7.45 32.52
CA ILE A 92 -7.12 -7.43 33.76
C ILE A 92 -8.64 -7.32 33.47
N THR A 93 -9.03 -6.88 32.27
CA THR A 93 -10.43 -6.64 31.90
C THR A 93 -11.09 -7.82 31.15
N ARG A 94 -10.46 -9.00 31.12
CA ARG A 94 -10.98 -10.22 30.48
C ARG A 94 -11.40 -11.29 31.49
#